data_AF-X1KHN5-F1
#
_entry.id   AF-X1KHN5-F1
#
_cell.length_a   1.000
_cell.length_b   1.000
_cell.length_c   1.000
_cell.angle_alpha   90.00
_cell.angle_beta   90.00
_cell.angle_gamma   90.00
#
_symmetry.space_group_name_H-M   'P 1'
#
loop_
_entity.id
_entity.type
_entity.pdbx_description
1 polymer ?
#
loop_
_entity_poly.entity_id
_entity_poly.type
_entity_poly.pdbx_seq_one_letter_code
_entity_poly.pdbx_strand_id
1 'polypeptide(L)' 'IQRLIENPLSEEILQGRFKTGDTIMIGIKKGKITFEKKEKSKTRVKN' A
#
# COMPACT_ATOMS: atom_id res chain seq x y z
N ILE A 1 -16.27 -0.43 4.74
CA ILE A 1 -14.84 -0.76 4.52
C ILE A 1 -14.65 -1.30 3.11
N GLN A 2 -15.31 -2.40 2.73
CA GLN A 2 -15.32 -2.96 1.37
C GLN A 2 -15.24 -1.94 0.21
N ARG A 3 -16.27 -1.11 0.01
CA ARG A 3 -16.32 -0.16 -1.12
C ARG A 3 -15.18 0.87 -1.16
N LEU A 4 -14.66 1.27 -0.01
CA LEU A 4 -13.70 2.37 0.10
C LEU A 4 -12.25 1.87 0.22
N ILE A 5 -12.04 0.64 0.65
CA ILE A 5 -10.71 0.08 0.94
C ILE A 5 -10.50 -1.24 0.20
N GLU A 6 -11.33 -2.26 0.43
CA GLU A 6 -11.08 -3.61 -0.10
C GLU A 6 -11.26 -3.67 -1.63
N ASN A 7 -12.31 -3.04 -2.18
CA ASN A 7 -12.54 -3.05 -3.62
C ASN A 7 -11.40 -2.32 -4.37
N PRO A 8 -11.03 -1.07 -4.02
CA PRO A 8 -9.91 -0.40 -4.67
C PRO A 8 -8.58 -1.16 -4.51
N LEU A 9 -8.32 -1.72 -3.33
CA LEU A 9 -7.10 -2.50 -3.11
C LEU A 9 -7.07 -3.78 -3.96
N SER A 10 -8.22 -4.44 -4.14
CA SER A 10 -8.34 -5.63 -4.99
C SER A 10 -8.04 -5.30 -6.45
N GLU A 11 -8.54 -4.17 -6.96
CA GLU A 11 -8.24 -3.69 -8.32
C GLU A 11 -6.73 -3.46 -8.50
N GLU A 12 -6.07 -2.83 -7.54
CA GLU A 12 -4.61 -2.56 -7.59
C GLU A 12 -3.78 -3.87 -7.55
N ILE A 13 -4.25 -4.89 -6.83
CA ILE A 13 -3.65 -6.23 -6.83
C ILE A 13 -3.85 -6.92 -8.19
N LEU A 14 -5.07 -6.85 -8.75
CA LEU A 14 -5.36 -7.43 -10.07
C LEU A 14 -4.58 -6.75 -11.20
N GLN A 15 -4.31 -5.45 -11.07
CA GLN A 15 -3.43 -4.69 -11.95
C GLN A 15 -1.94 -5.03 -11.76
N GLY A 16 -1.59 -5.82 -10.74
CA GLY A 16 -0.22 -6.28 -10.47
C GLY A 16 0.66 -5.24 -9.77
N ARG A 17 0.10 -4.13 -9.29
CA ARG A 17 0.84 -3.08 -8.57
C ARG A 17 1.33 -3.57 -7.21
N PHE A 18 0.54 -4.40 -6.53
CA PHE A 18 0.89 -5.03 -5.27
C PHE A 18 0.92 -6.55 -5.41
N LYS A 19 1.86 -7.20 -4.71
CA LYS A 19 2.05 -8.66 -4.76
C LYS A 19 2.06 -9.25 -3.36
N THR A 20 1.85 -10.55 -3.27
CA THR A 20 1.97 -11.30 -2.02
C THR A 20 3.31 -11.02 -1.34
N GLY A 21 3.26 -10.70 -0.05
CA GLY A 21 4.44 -10.33 0.75
C GLY A 21 4.74 -8.82 0.78
N ASP A 22 4.04 -8.00 0.00
CA ASP A 22 4.14 -6.56 0.10
C ASP A 22 3.47 -6.04 1.37
N THR A 23 4.13 -5.11 2.06
CA THR A 23 3.49 -4.31 3.10
C THR A 23 2.95 -3.05 2.47
N ILE A 24 1.64 -2.86 2.56
CA ILE A 24 0.93 -1.72 1.96
C ILE A 24 0.55 -0.76 3.07
N MET A 25 0.95 0.50 2.91
CA MET A 25 0.55 1.58 3.79
C MET A 25 -0.68 2.27 3.22
N ILE A 26 -1.73 2.34 4.03
CA ILE A 26 -2.99 3.00 3.69
C ILE A 26 -3.01 4.35 4.40
N GLY A 27 -3.28 5.41 3.66
CA GLY A 27 -3.33 6.77 4.20
C GLY A 27 -4.37 7.63 3.52
N ILE A 28 -4.56 8.85 4.03
CA ILE A 28 -5.43 9.86 3.43
C ILE A 28 -4.59 11.03 2.95
N LYS A 29 -4.74 11.41 1.68
CA LYS A 29 -4.09 12.58 1.08
C LYS A 29 -5.13 13.42 0.36
N LYS A 30 -5.26 14.69 0.76
CA LYS A 30 -6.26 15.63 0.20
C LYS A 30 -7.69 15.05 0.19
N GLY A 31 -8.07 14.38 1.29
CA GLY A 31 -9.39 13.77 1.45
C GLY A 31 -9.62 12.47 0.66
N LYS A 32 -8.60 11.95 -0.04
CA LYS A 32 -8.68 10.69 -0.79
C LYS A 32 -7.86 9.59 -0.12
N ILE A 33 -8.36 8.36 -0.15
CA ILE A 33 -7.62 7.18 0.29
C ILE A 33 -6.49 6.92 -0.72
N THR A 34 -5.32 6.56 -0.19
CA THR A 34 -4.11 6.27 -0.95
C THR A 34 -3.48 4.97 -0.49
N PHE A 35 -2.92 4.22 -1.43
CA PHE A 35 -2.23 2.96 -1.20
C PHE A 35 -0.78 3.10 -1.69
N GLU A 36 0.17 2.89 -0.78
CA GLU A 36 1.60 3.00 -1.08
C GLU A 36 2.33 1.74 -0.63
N LYS A 37 3.22 1.23 -1.47
CA LYS A 37 4.08 0.10 -1.10
C LYS A 37 5.15 0.62 -0.15
N LYS A 38 5.24 0.03 1.05
CA LYS A 38 6.31 0.36 1.97
C LYS A 38 7.62 -0.18 1.41
N GLU A 39 8.54 0.71 1.06
CA GLU A 39 9.90 0.29 0.74
C GLU A 39 10.52 -0.35 1.99
N LYS A 40 11.16 -1.50 1.81
CA LYS A 40 12.01 -2.07 2.85
C LYS A 40 13.16 -1.09 3.02
N SER A 41 13.12 -0.24 4.03
CA SER A 41 14.29 0.53 4.41
C SER A 41 15.42 -0.46 4.61
N LYS A 42 16.49 -0.35 3.82
CA LYS A 42 17.76 -0.95 4.23
C LYS A 42 18.04 -0.28 5.58
N THR A 43 17.90 -1.02 6.66
CA THR A 43 18.30 -0.55 7.99
C THR A 43 19.75 -0.10 7.84
N ARG A 44 19.99 1.22 7.75
CA ARG A 44 21.32 1.77 7.94
C ARG A 44 21.58 1.58 9.42
N VAL A 45 22.20 0.45 9.77
CA VAL A 45 22.76 0.25 11.10
C VAL A 45 23.72 1.43 11.28
N LYS A 46 23.34 2.38 12.15
CA LYS A 46 24.27 3.41 12.60
C LYS A 46 25.25 2.68 13.52
N ASN A 47 26.43 2.35 12.98
CA ASN A 47 27.61 2.04 13.78
C ASN A 47 28.13 3.30 14.46
#